data_AF-A0ABD0QKS6-F1
#
_entry.id   AF-A0ABD0QKS6-F1
#
_cell.length_a   1.000
_cell.length_b   1.000
_cell.length_c   1.000
_cell.angle_alpha   90.00
_cell.angle_beta   90.00
_cell.angle_gamma   90.00
#
_symmetry.space_group_name_H-M   'P 1'
#
loop_
_entity.id
_entity.type
_entity.pdbx_description
1 polymer ?
#
loop_
_entity_poly.entity_id
_entity_poly.type
_entity_poly.pdbx_seq_one_letter_code
_entity_poly.pdbx_strand_id
1 'polypeptide(L)'
;LDPAGPMFEGASSHKRLSPDDADFVDVLHTIGIQEPIGHIDIYPNGGDVQPGCSLGDVLSTAAAGNFVEVMKCEHERAVHLFVDSLMSKDHVSYAFQCTGPDRFKKGICLSCRKNRCNSIGYNAKKM
;
A
#
# COMPACT_ATOMS: atom_id res chain seq x y z
N LEU A 1 7.21 -3.56 1.26
CA LEU A 1 6.76 -2.64 0.18
C LEU A 1 6.26 -3.51 -0.96
N ASP A 2 4.95 -3.50 -1.19
CA ASP A 2 4.20 -4.38 -2.11
C ASP A 2 4.70 -5.84 -2.16
N PRO A 3 4.62 -6.59 -1.05
CA PRO A 3 5.17 -7.96 -1.00
C PRO A 3 4.55 -8.84 -2.10
N ALA A 4 5.35 -9.71 -2.70
CA ALA A 4 4.90 -10.55 -3.81
C ALA A 4 3.71 -11.43 -3.40
N GLY A 5 2.63 -11.40 -4.19
CA GLY A 5 1.48 -12.29 -4.02
C GLY A 5 1.72 -13.72 -4.53
N PRO A 6 2.25 -13.92 -5.76
CA PRO A 6 2.46 -15.26 -6.30
C PRO A 6 3.33 -16.11 -5.38
N MET A 7 2.87 -17.33 -5.08
CA MET A 7 3.51 -18.30 -4.16
C MET A 7 3.46 -17.96 -2.65
N PHE A 8 3.05 -16.74 -2.28
CA PHE A 8 3.01 -16.31 -0.88
C PHE A 8 1.58 -16.07 -0.37
N GLU A 9 0.63 -15.71 -1.23
CA GLU A 9 -0.78 -15.56 -0.85
C GLU A 9 -1.34 -16.87 -0.27
N GLY A 10 -1.82 -16.82 0.97
CA GLY A 10 -2.33 -17.98 1.69
C GLY A 10 -1.24 -18.97 2.13
N ALA A 11 0.05 -18.64 1.90
CA ALA A 11 1.14 -19.39 2.48
C ALA A 11 1.12 -19.24 4.01
N SER A 12 1.54 -20.29 4.69
CA SER A 12 1.71 -20.26 6.14
C SER A 12 2.67 -19.16 6.58
N SER A 13 2.43 -18.52 7.72
CA SER A 13 3.22 -17.38 8.23
C SER A 13 4.73 -17.62 8.23
N HIS A 14 5.20 -18.82 8.54
CA HIS A 14 6.63 -19.17 8.52
C HIS A 14 7.28 -19.23 7.11
N LYS A 15 6.52 -19.05 6.03
CA LYS A 15 7.00 -19.07 4.64
C LYS A 15 6.82 -17.74 3.92
N ARG A 16 6.29 -16.73 4.59
CA ARG A 16 6.06 -15.39 4.05
C ARG A 16 6.37 -14.34 5.10
N LEU A 17 6.32 -13.07 4.73
CA LEU A 17 6.33 -12.00 5.72
C LEU A 17 5.13 -12.17 6.67
N SER A 18 5.37 -11.97 7.96
CA SER A 18 4.37 -12.04 9.01
C SER A 18 4.60 -10.98 10.09
N PRO A 19 3.60 -10.67 10.93
CA PRO A 19 3.77 -9.74 12.04
C PRO A 19 4.78 -10.24 13.08
N ASP A 20 5.04 -11.54 13.16
CA ASP A 20 5.96 -12.13 14.14
C ASP A 20 7.45 -11.98 13.76
N ASP A 21 7.74 -11.52 12.54
CA ASP A 21 9.11 -11.44 12.02
C ASP A 21 9.90 -10.24 12.57
N ALA A 22 9.22 -9.28 13.20
CA ALA A 22 9.84 -8.12 13.84
C ALA A 22 8.94 -7.52 14.94
N ASP A 23 9.52 -6.65 15.78
CA ASP A 23 8.75 -5.92 16.81
C ASP A 23 7.59 -5.09 16.21
N PHE A 24 7.77 -4.61 14.98
CA PHE A 24 6.76 -3.89 14.22
C PHE A 24 6.98 -4.12 12.72
N VAL A 25 5.88 -4.34 12.00
CA VAL A 25 5.85 -4.64 10.56
C VAL A 25 4.72 -3.82 9.96
N ASP A 26 5.06 -2.84 9.13
CA ASP A 26 4.11 -2.09 8.30
C ASP A 26 4.24 -2.49 6.83
N VAL A 27 3.10 -2.60 6.15
CA VAL A 27 3.04 -3.10 4.78
C VAL A 27 2.25 -2.13 3.92
N LEU A 28 2.83 -1.76 2.78
CA LEU A 28 2.14 -1.01 1.71
C LEU A 28 1.76 -1.99 0.60
N HIS A 29 0.47 -2.10 0.31
CA HIS A 29 -0.09 -2.99 -0.71
C HIS A 29 -0.54 -2.19 -1.93
N THR A 30 -0.05 -2.53 -3.11
CA THR A 30 -0.53 -1.98 -4.39
C THR A 30 -1.10 -3.10 -5.28
N ILE A 31 -0.26 -3.99 -5.83
CA ILE A 31 -0.71 -5.12 -6.68
C ILE A 31 -0.20 -6.50 -6.24
N GLY A 32 0.59 -6.54 -5.18
CA GLY A 32 1.13 -7.76 -4.62
C GLY A 32 0.10 -8.57 -3.82
N ILE A 33 0.57 -9.14 -2.72
CA ILE A 33 -0.22 -9.91 -1.78
C ILE A 33 -1.38 -9.06 -1.22
N GLN A 34 -2.57 -9.65 -1.13
CA GLN A 34 -3.78 -8.94 -0.72
C GLN A 34 -4.10 -9.17 0.75
N GLU A 35 -3.80 -10.36 1.28
CA GLU A 35 -3.95 -10.62 2.70
C GLU A 35 -3.16 -9.63 3.57
N PRO A 36 -3.72 -9.19 4.71
CA PRO A 36 -2.96 -8.43 5.69
C PRO A 36 -1.91 -9.34 6.33
N ILE A 37 -0.65 -8.91 6.29
CA ILE A 37 0.50 -9.69 6.77
C ILE A 37 1.41 -8.89 7.71
N GLY A 38 1.05 -7.65 8.02
CA GLY A 38 1.73 -6.80 8.98
C GLY A 38 0.97 -6.60 10.28
N HIS A 39 1.56 -5.79 11.14
CA HIS A 39 0.84 -5.14 12.24
C HIS A 39 -0.08 -4.04 11.71
N ILE A 40 0.35 -3.38 10.63
CA ILE A 40 -0.41 -2.35 9.93
C ILE A 40 -0.28 -2.57 8.43
N ASP A 41 -1.42 -2.78 7.78
CA ASP A 41 -1.52 -3.00 6.35
C ASP A 41 -2.25 -1.80 5.72
N ILE A 42 -1.52 -1.09 4.86
CA ILE A 42 -1.98 0.14 4.21
C ILE A 42 -2.21 -0.18 2.73
N TYR A 43 -3.42 0.17 2.27
CA TYR A 43 -3.86 -0.01 0.89
C TYR A 43 -4.08 1.38 0.27
N PRO A 44 -3.03 2.02 -0.29
CA PRO A 44 -3.15 3.33 -0.92
C PRO A 44 -4.20 3.30 -2.02
N ASN A 45 -4.97 4.36 -2.13
CA ASN A 45 -6.08 4.46 -3.10
C ASN A 45 -7.11 3.33 -2.96
N GLY A 46 -7.24 2.76 -1.75
CA GLY A 46 -8.19 1.69 -1.46
C GLY A 46 -7.78 0.32 -2.01
N GLY A 47 -6.52 0.14 -2.39
CA GLY A 47 -6.05 -1.09 -3.05
C GLY A 47 -6.47 -1.19 -4.53
N ASP A 48 -7.01 -0.09 -5.09
CA ASP A 48 -7.25 0.01 -6.53
C ASP A 48 -5.94 0.31 -7.27
N VAL A 49 -6.05 0.35 -8.61
CA VAL A 49 -5.02 0.86 -9.55
C VAL A 49 -4.49 2.20 -9.06
N GLN A 50 -3.18 2.30 -8.93
CA GLN A 50 -2.49 3.50 -8.50
C GLN A 50 -2.61 4.61 -9.56
N PRO A 51 -2.90 5.85 -9.14
CA PRO A 51 -3.05 6.98 -10.07
C PRO A 51 -1.82 7.17 -10.96
N GLY A 52 -2.03 7.24 -12.28
CA GLY A 52 -0.97 7.38 -13.28
C GLY A 52 -0.35 6.07 -13.76
N CYS A 53 -0.83 4.93 -13.29
CA CYS A 53 -0.38 3.60 -13.72
C CYS A 53 -1.42 2.85 -14.57
N SER A 54 -2.55 3.47 -14.89
CA SER A 54 -3.57 2.83 -15.74
C SER A 54 -3.04 2.59 -17.15
N LEU A 55 -3.65 1.63 -17.87
CA LEU A 55 -3.21 1.31 -19.24
C LEU A 55 -3.24 2.55 -20.15
N GLY A 56 -4.23 3.44 -19.99
CA GLY A 56 -4.30 4.70 -20.75
C GLY A 56 -3.15 5.66 -20.42
N ASP A 57 -2.77 5.76 -19.14
CA ASP A 57 -1.65 6.59 -18.68
C ASP A 57 -0.30 6.04 -19.17
N VAL A 58 -0.12 4.72 -19.11
CA VAL A 58 1.12 4.04 -19.55
C VAL A 58 1.25 4.05 -21.08
N LEU A 59 0.17 3.82 -21.83
CA LEU A 59 0.17 3.94 -23.29
C LEU A 59 0.49 5.37 -23.76
N SER A 60 0.14 6.39 -22.98
CA SER A 60 0.47 7.78 -23.31
C SER A 60 1.94 8.13 -23.09
N THR A 61 2.69 7.31 -22.34
CA THR A 61 4.09 7.57 -21.94
C THR A 61 5.11 6.69 -22.68
N ALA A 62 4.69 5.60 -23.34
CA ALA A 62 5.56 4.76 -24.17
C ALA A 62 4.89 4.32 -25.48
N ALA A 63 5.65 4.28 -26.59
CA ALA A 63 5.22 3.81 -27.90
C ALA A 63 4.84 2.31 -27.96
N ALA A 64 4.76 1.62 -26.82
CA ALA A 64 4.35 0.23 -26.67
C ALA A 64 3.92 -0.07 -25.23
N GLY A 65 2.95 0.68 -24.67
CA GLY A 65 2.38 0.40 -23.35
C GLY A 65 1.89 -1.05 -23.27
N ASN A 66 2.62 -1.89 -22.55
CA ASN A 66 2.30 -3.30 -22.39
C ASN A 66 2.01 -3.62 -20.92
N PHE A 67 1.42 -4.79 -20.67
CA PHE A 67 0.99 -5.21 -19.34
C PHE A 67 2.12 -5.19 -18.29
N VAL A 68 3.37 -5.42 -18.70
CA VAL A 68 4.52 -5.43 -17.80
C VAL A 68 4.83 -4.03 -17.27
N GLU A 69 4.66 -2.99 -18.08
CA GLU A 69 4.89 -1.60 -17.66
C GLU A 69 3.83 -1.13 -16.66
N VAL A 70 2.56 -1.50 -16.88
CA VAL A 70 1.47 -1.24 -15.92
C VAL A 70 1.77 -1.92 -14.59
N MET A 71 2.10 -3.22 -14.61
CA MET A 71 2.45 -3.97 -13.40
C MET A 71 3.64 -3.35 -12.67
N LYS A 72 4.68 -2.94 -13.40
CA LYS A 72 5.85 -2.29 -12.81
C LYS A 72 5.48 -0.97 -12.16
N CYS A 73 4.69 -0.12 -12.81
CA CYS A 73 4.27 1.17 -12.28
C CYS A 73 3.50 1.01 -10.96
N GLU A 74 2.54 0.09 -10.95
CA GLU A 74 1.75 -0.24 -9.76
C GLU A 74 2.63 -0.76 -8.61
N HIS A 75 3.54 -1.70 -8.90
CA HIS A 75 4.42 -2.31 -7.90
C HIS A 75 5.42 -1.31 -7.32
N GLU A 76 6.08 -0.53 -8.17
CA GLU A 76 7.08 0.47 -7.75
C GLU A 76 6.46 1.65 -6.99
N ARG A 77 5.14 1.87 -7.11
CA ARG A 77 4.44 2.92 -6.35
C ARG A 77 4.64 2.78 -4.84
N ALA A 78 4.69 1.57 -4.29
CA ALA A 78 4.94 1.37 -2.86
C ALA A 78 6.31 1.95 -2.43
N VAL A 79 7.33 1.84 -3.28
CA VAL A 79 8.65 2.43 -3.05
C VAL A 79 8.58 3.95 -3.10
N HIS A 80 7.92 4.51 -4.11
CA HIS A 80 7.77 5.97 -4.25
C HIS A 80 7.02 6.60 -3.06
N LEU A 81 5.96 5.95 -2.56
CA LEU A 81 5.24 6.41 -1.37
C LEU A 81 6.11 6.35 -0.11
N PHE A 82 6.93 5.30 0.03
CA PHE A 82 7.86 5.22 1.16
C PHE A 82 8.94 6.30 1.09
N VAL A 83 9.51 6.56 -0.09
CA VAL A 83 10.49 7.64 -0.29
C VAL A 83 9.86 9.01 -0.01
N ASP A 84 8.64 9.26 -0.48
CA ASP A 84 7.92 10.50 -0.19
C ASP A 84 7.73 10.72 1.32
N SER A 85 7.42 9.66 2.08
CA SER A 85 7.29 9.75 3.55
C SER A 85 8.54 10.23 4.28
N LEU A 86 9.73 10.07 3.67
CA LEU A 86 11.00 10.57 4.19
C LEU A 86 11.23 12.05 3.86
N MET A 87 10.77 12.47 2.68
CA MET A 87 11.09 13.77 2.09
C MET A 87 10.03 14.84 2.46
N SER A 88 8.75 14.46 2.49
CA SER A 88 7.61 15.37 2.64
C SER A 88 7.22 15.58 4.11
N LYS A 89 8.11 16.19 4.89
CA LYS A 89 7.90 16.42 6.34
C LYS A 89 6.72 17.35 6.65
N ASP A 90 6.44 18.31 5.77
CA ASP A 90 5.38 19.30 5.95
C ASP A 90 4.02 18.82 5.41
N HIS A 91 4.01 17.75 4.62
CA HIS A 91 2.83 17.21 3.95
C HIS A 91 2.75 15.68 4.12
N VAL A 92 2.58 15.27 5.37
CA VAL A 92 2.49 13.85 5.73
C VAL A 92 1.18 13.25 5.24
N SER A 93 1.29 12.14 4.51
CA SER A 93 0.14 11.32 4.13
C SER A 93 -0.28 10.41 5.29
N TYR A 94 -1.60 10.31 5.52
CA TYR A 94 -2.18 9.47 6.56
C TYR A 94 -3.00 8.32 5.98
N ALA A 95 -2.83 7.13 6.53
CA ALA A 95 -3.73 6.01 6.34
C ALA A 95 -4.80 6.02 7.44
N PHE A 96 -6.03 5.62 7.10
CA PHE A 96 -7.14 5.56 8.03
C PHE A 96 -7.66 4.14 8.18
N GLN A 97 -7.79 3.69 9.42
CA GLN A 97 -8.33 2.38 9.73
C GLN A 97 -9.79 2.31 9.27
N CYS A 98 -10.09 1.31 8.46
CA CYS A 98 -11.42 1.09 7.92
C CYS A 98 -11.68 -0.41 7.75
N THR A 99 -12.95 -0.80 7.76
CA THR A 99 -13.34 -2.22 7.58
C THR A 99 -13.37 -2.65 6.11
N GLY A 100 -12.93 -1.80 5.19
CA GLY A 100 -12.91 -2.07 3.76
C GLY A 100 -12.86 -0.80 2.90
N PRO A 101 -12.43 -0.90 1.64
CA PRO A 101 -12.20 0.24 0.77
C PRO A 101 -13.48 1.01 0.42
N ASP A 102 -14.62 0.34 0.25
CA ASP A 102 -15.88 1.00 -0.11
C ASP A 102 -16.35 2.03 0.93
N ARG A 103 -16.11 1.75 2.21
CA ARG A 103 -16.47 2.68 3.29
C ARG A 103 -15.52 3.87 3.33
N PHE A 104 -14.24 3.64 3.02
CA PHE A 104 -13.26 4.71 2.89
C PHE A 104 -13.62 5.63 1.71
N LYS A 105 -13.95 5.06 0.54
CA LYS A 105 -14.38 5.79 -0.66
C LYS A 105 -15.65 6.62 -0.42
N LYS A 106 -16.55 6.18 0.47
CA LYS A 106 -17.74 6.93 0.90
C LYS A 106 -17.46 7.99 1.99
N GLY A 107 -16.20 8.18 2.42
CA GLY A 107 -15.82 9.16 3.43
C GLY A 107 -16.18 8.79 4.87
N ILE A 108 -16.49 7.53 5.15
CA ILE A 108 -16.98 7.09 6.47
C ILE A 108 -15.83 6.95 7.48
N CYS A 109 -14.64 6.61 7.02
CA CYS A 109 -13.48 6.26 7.84
C CYS A 109 -12.42 7.38 7.90
N LEU A 110 -12.82 8.63 8.14
CA LEU A 110 -11.90 9.79 8.09
C LEU A 110 -11.51 10.35 9.47
N SER A 111 -11.64 9.55 10.53
CA SER A 111 -11.41 10.01 11.90
C SER A 111 -10.15 9.39 12.49
N CYS A 112 -9.23 10.23 12.97
CA CYS A 112 -8.03 9.82 13.71
C CYS A 112 -8.28 9.49 15.20
N ARG A 113 -9.51 9.65 15.71
CA ARG A 113 -9.80 9.41 17.14
C ARG A 113 -9.50 7.96 17.51
N LYS A 114 -8.91 7.75 18.69
CA LYS A 114 -8.52 6.42 19.22
C LYS A 114 -7.52 5.68 18.32
N ASN A 115 -6.50 6.38 17.83
CA ASN A 115 -5.45 5.82 16.97
C ASN A 115 -6.01 5.14 15.70
N ARG A 116 -7.07 5.71 15.10
CA ARG A 116 -7.65 5.18 13.85
C ARG A 116 -7.00 5.74 12.60
N CYS A 117 -5.87 6.44 12.73
CA CYS A 117 -5.09 6.89 11.59
C CYS A 117 -3.59 6.85 11.91
N ASN A 118 -2.78 6.55 10.90
CA ASN A 118 -1.33 6.43 11.02
C ASN A 118 -0.63 7.17 9.88
N SER A 119 0.62 7.57 10.08
CA SER A 119 1.45 8.03 8.99
C SER A 119 1.78 6.87 8.05
N ILE A 120 1.84 7.16 6.76
CA ILE A 120 2.32 6.20 5.76
C ILE A 120 3.85 6.19 5.78
N GLY A 121 4.47 5.02 5.67
CA GLY A 121 5.92 4.85 5.49
C GLY A 121 6.73 5.08 6.76
N TYR A 122 7.84 5.81 6.66
CA TYR A 122 8.92 5.84 7.66
C TYR A 122 8.47 6.18 9.09
N ASN A 123 7.46 7.03 9.24
CA ASN A 123 6.95 7.47 10.54
C ASN A 123 5.74 6.66 11.05
N ALA A 124 5.40 5.53 10.42
CA ALA A 124 4.35 4.63 10.87
C ALA A 124 4.65 4.10 12.28
N LYS A 125 3.62 3.97 13.12
CA LYS A 125 3.75 3.55 14.53
C LYS A 125 2.86 2.36 14.85
N LYS A 126 3.35 1.44 15.68
CA LYS A 126 2.51 0.38 16.24
C LYS A 126 1.34 0.99 17.03
N MET A 127 0.11 0.54 16.74
CA MET A 127 -1.14 1.05 17.30
C MET A 127 -1.69 0.17 18.42
#